data_AF-A0A0V7ZU80-F1
#
_entry.id   AF-A0A0V7ZU80-F1
#
_cell.length_a   1.000
_cell.length_b   1.000
_cell.length_c   1.000
_cell.angle_alpha   90.00
_cell.angle_beta   90.00
_cell.angle_gamma   90.00
#
_symmetry.space_group_name_H-M   'P 1'
#
loop_
_entity.id
_entity.type
_entity.pdbx_description
1 polymer ?
#
loop_
_entity_poly.entity_id
_entity_poly.type
_entity_poly.pdbx_seq_one_letter_code
_entity_poly.pdbx_strand_id
1 'polypeptide(L)'
;MTPLNLSKVYFSNKADKVYSDRGIFNPWYSHVNTLKGADEIIGDKYIDSDFGLGVFAGVGTKNVSAIAAADLSRKASIYANGIDNQGSIYTNRGRDIVRGTATAKIAATVQTVSKAIAYADRLNANAIAKTFASIDINVVANGINNSGEIRTGRGSDTLDGRITGSVAAVATATADARAIVQAIAQAPMSDSLTAFAGAIAKSLANATITATGIKNVGGQIITAKGADVISAIATSDSATFTDTPTYSVTNAATPETKALAEAVAEATATAQDKAIAIDNTQGYINLGKGNDGIKVTADALSKAIAINNTRGDIAFGKGRDTIEANATALREAIAVDNDGGYISFGKGRDTIEATADASEQAIAIDNHRGSIKTGQGSDIVKAYATGSDSYGIFGGTINMGDGRDELTASSFGGDVKIKMGDGKDFVEGFGDAKINGGRGFDTLSLGSYKIDDFDISLGANNNKVIFELDDTVMTATKFEQFNFDNGSLSLSYDDLVATL
;
A
#
# COMPACT_ATOMS: atom_id res chain seq x y z
N MET A 1 -14.63 15.24 -18.69
CA MET A 1 -15.95 15.55 -18.08
C MET A 1 -15.73 16.15 -16.70
N THR A 2 -16.56 17.10 -16.28
CA THR A 2 -16.40 17.77 -14.97
C THR A 2 -16.96 16.91 -13.84
N PRO A 3 -16.26 16.76 -12.70
CA PRO A 3 -16.77 16.07 -11.51
C PRO A 3 -18.03 16.73 -10.93
N LEU A 4 -18.84 15.97 -10.20
CA LEU A 4 -19.97 16.50 -9.43
C LEU A 4 -19.44 17.36 -8.28
N ASN A 5 -19.87 18.62 -8.21
CA ASN A 5 -19.49 19.50 -7.09
C ASN A 5 -20.41 19.25 -5.89
N LEU A 6 -19.88 18.62 -4.84
CA LEU A 6 -20.62 18.20 -3.65
C LEU A 6 -21.17 19.40 -2.85
N SER A 7 -20.51 20.56 -2.90
CA SER A 7 -20.96 21.78 -2.21
C SER A 7 -22.29 22.33 -2.72
N LYS A 8 -22.80 21.82 -3.85
CA LYS A 8 -24.09 22.20 -4.44
C LYS A 8 -25.21 21.20 -4.13
N VAL A 9 -24.92 20.14 -3.38
CA VAL A 9 -25.88 19.10 -3.04
C VAL A 9 -26.51 19.40 -1.69
N TYR A 10 -27.83 19.24 -1.60
CA TYR A 10 -28.60 19.42 -0.38
C TYR A 10 -29.01 18.06 0.17
N PHE A 11 -28.67 17.80 1.43
CA PHE A 11 -29.10 16.62 2.17
C PHE A 11 -30.30 16.96 3.05
N SER A 12 -31.10 15.95 3.35
CA SER A 12 -32.32 16.00 4.15
C SER A 12 -32.12 15.34 5.51
N ASN A 13 -33.16 15.22 6.33
CA ASN A 13 -33.10 14.46 7.59
C ASN A 13 -33.51 12.98 7.40
N LYS A 14 -33.41 12.47 6.17
CA LYS A 14 -33.70 11.09 5.78
C LYS A 14 -32.45 10.53 5.09
N ALA A 15 -32.42 9.22 4.83
CA ALA A 15 -31.37 8.63 4.03
C ALA A 15 -31.33 9.24 2.62
N ASP A 16 -30.21 9.85 2.27
CA ASP A 16 -29.93 10.45 0.98
C ASP A 16 -28.80 9.71 0.26
N LYS A 17 -28.85 9.69 -1.08
CA LYS A 17 -27.84 9.05 -1.91
C LYS A 17 -27.34 9.99 -2.98
N VAL A 18 -26.03 10.22 -2.99
CA VAL A 18 -25.30 11.00 -3.98
C VAL A 18 -24.38 10.05 -4.74
N TYR A 19 -24.57 10.01 -6.06
CA TYR A 19 -23.79 9.15 -6.95
C TYR A 19 -23.25 9.96 -8.14
N SER A 20 -22.00 9.71 -8.53
CA SER A 20 -21.39 10.29 -9.74
C SER A 20 -20.41 9.31 -10.37
N ASP A 21 -20.55 9.07 -11.68
CA ASP A 21 -19.65 8.27 -12.53
C ASP A 21 -18.45 9.07 -13.09
N ARG A 22 -18.36 10.35 -12.73
CA ARG A 22 -17.31 11.30 -13.16
C ARG A 22 -16.41 11.74 -12.00
N GLY A 23 -16.56 11.09 -10.86
CA GLY A 23 -16.02 11.48 -9.57
C GLY A 23 -16.82 12.60 -8.91
N ILE A 24 -16.51 12.82 -7.64
CA ILE A 24 -17.06 13.89 -6.81
C ILE A 24 -15.92 14.81 -6.40
N PHE A 25 -16.18 16.11 -6.40
CA PHE A 25 -15.26 17.14 -5.95
C PHE A 25 -15.90 17.98 -4.84
N ASN A 26 -15.19 18.15 -3.73
CA ASN A 26 -15.57 19.04 -2.64
C ASN A 26 -14.48 20.11 -2.44
N PRO A 27 -14.70 21.37 -2.88
CA PRO A 27 -13.66 22.40 -2.94
C PRO A 27 -13.21 22.89 -1.56
N TRP A 28 -12.07 23.59 -1.50
CA TRP A 28 -11.66 24.32 -0.31
C TRP A 28 -12.76 25.23 0.25
N TYR A 29 -12.82 25.30 1.58
CA TYR A 29 -13.79 26.09 2.35
C TYR A 29 -15.27 25.69 2.17
N SER A 30 -15.55 24.59 1.49
CA SER A 30 -16.90 24.04 1.45
C SER A 30 -17.19 23.19 2.68
N HIS A 31 -18.43 23.26 3.14
CA HIS A 31 -18.94 22.44 4.24
C HIS A 31 -20.15 21.66 3.75
N VAL A 32 -19.99 20.34 3.64
CA VAL A 32 -21.06 19.42 3.27
C VAL A 32 -21.53 18.74 4.55
N ASN A 33 -22.85 18.75 4.78
CA ASN A 33 -23.46 18.20 5.97
C ASN A 33 -24.63 17.31 5.56
N THR A 34 -24.55 15.99 5.81
CA THR A 34 -25.61 15.03 5.44
C THR A 34 -26.76 14.98 6.45
N LEU A 35 -26.66 15.72 7.56
CA LEU A 35 -27.66 15.89 8.62
C LEU A 35 -28.01 14.60 9.40
N LYS A 36 -29.00 13.83 8.94
CA LYS A 36 -29.48 12.60 9.60
C LYS A 36 -29.92 11.65 8.51
N GLY A 37 -29.58 10.39 8.63
CA GLY A 37 -30.01 9.42 7.64
C GLY A 37 -29.19 8.16 7.74
N ALA A 38 -29.18 7.37 6.68
CA ALA A 38 -28.08 6.47 6.41
C ALA A 38 -27.61 6.92 5.03
N ASP A 39 -26.73 7.93 5.02
CA ASP A 39 -26.43 8.69 3.82
C ASP A 39 -25.29 8.05 3.03
N GLU A 40 -25.37 8.10 1.71
CA GLU A 40 -24.38 7.53 0.82
C GLU A 40 -23.79 8.61 -0.09
N ILE A 41 -22.47 8.81 -0.05
CA ILE A 41 -21.72 9.65 -0.97
C ILE A 41 -20.76 8.74 -1.75
N ILE A 42 -21.07 8.51 -3.03
CA ILE A 42 -20.37 7.55 -3.88
C ILE A 42 -19.85 8.25 -5.14
N GLY A 43 -18.53 8.35 -5.27
CA GLY A 43 -17.87 8.91 -6.44
C GLY A 43 -17.02 7.87 -7.16
N ASP A 44 -17.38 7.57 -8.40
CA ASP A 44 -16.63 6.68 -9.28
C ASP A 44 -16.00 7.49 -10.41
N LYS A 45 -14.74 7.24 -10.76
CA LYS A 45 -14.11 7.87 -11.92
C LYS A 45 -13.31 6.87 -12.73
N TYR A 46 -13.67 6.72 -13.99
CA TYR A 46 -12.97 5.87 -14.95
C TYR A 46 -12.29 6.74 -16.00
N ILE A 47 -10.97 6.59 -16.15
CA ILE A 47 -10.21 7.17 -17.26
C ILE A 47 -9.52 6.02 -18.00
N ASP A 48 -9.86 5.86 -19.27
CA ASP A 48 -9.15 4.99 -20.21
C ASP A 48 -8.63 5.86 -21.35
N SER A 49 -7.32 5.87 -21.53
CA SER A 49 -6.64 6.67 -22.53
C SER A 49 -5.74 5.81 -23.40
N ASP A 50 -5.80 6.02 -24.72
CA ASP A 50 -4.84 5.43 -25.65
C ASP A 50 -3.57 6.31 -25.71
N PHE A 51 -2.42 5.73 -25.35
CA PHE A 51 -1.09 6.31 -25.47
C PHE A 51 -0.79 6.81 -26.90
N GLY A 52 -1.42 6.19 -27.89
CA GLY A 52 -1.16 6.46 -29.29
C GLY A 52 -1.74 7.77 -29.83
N LEU A 53 -2.87 8.27 -29.34
CA LEU A 53 -3.58 9.39 -30.00
C LEU A 53 -2.88 10.76 -29.82
N GLY A 54 -2.18 10.97 -28.71
CA GLY A 54 -1.51 12.25 -28.42
C GLY A 54 -0.29 12.52 -29.30
N VAL A 55 0.45 11.46 -29.67
CA VAL A 55 1.69 11.59 -30.46
C VAL A 55 1.41 11.83 -31.95
N PHE A 56 0.29 11.35 -32.49
CA PHE A 56 0.00 11.41 -33.94
C PHE A 56 -0.80 12.63 -34.41
N ALA A 57 -1.52 13.33 -33.53
CA ALA A 57 -2.29 14.52 -33.94
C ALA A 57 -1.39 15.65 -34.51
N GLY A 58 -0.07 15.63 -34.25
CA GLY A 58 0.88 16.58 -34.82
C GLY A 58 1.50 16.15 -36.17
N VAL A 59 1.65 14.85 -36.44
CA VAL A 59 2.48 14.38 -37.58
C VAL A 59 1.71 14.40 -38.92
N GLY A 60 0.38 14.61 -38.88
CA GLY A 60 -0.51 14.43 -40.02
C GLY A 60 -0.67 15.60 -41.01
N THR A 61 -0.15 16.80 -40.74
CA THR A 61 -0.31 17.94 -41.66
C THR A 61 0.88 18.04 -42.62
N LYS A 62 0.65 17.67 -43.88
CA LYS A 62 1.58 17.50 -45.02
C LYS A 62 2.55 18.65 -45.38
N ASN A 63 2.73 19.70 -44.59
CA ASN A 63 3.59 20.85 -44.95
C ASN A 63 4.21 21.60 -43.77
N VAL A 64 4.27 21.03 -42.57
CA VAL A 64 4.89 21.71 -41.42
C VAL A 64 6.24 21.07 -41.13
N SER A 65 7.30 21.87 -41.24
CA SER A 65 8.62 21.59 -40.68
C SER A 65 8.45 20.88 -39.35
N ALA A 66 9.14 19.73 -39.20
CA ALA A 66 9.14 18.88 -38.00
C ALA A 66 8.58 19.63 -36.78
N ILE A 67 7.35 19.32 -36.38
CA ILE A 67 6.80 19.83 -35.13
C ILE A 67 7.89 19.58 -34.11
N ALA A 68 8.47 20.67 -33.60
CA ALA A 68 9.61 20.59 -32.72
C ALA A 68 9.22 19.60 -31.63
N ALA A 69 10.07 18.60 -31.35
CA ALA A 69 9.86 17.63 -30.28
C ALA A 69 9.46 18.30 -28.94
N ALA A 70 9.71 19.60 -28.80
CA ALA A 70 9.20 20.49 -27.78
C ALA A 70 7.67 20.45 -27.55
N ASP A 71 6.81 20.26 -28.56
CA ASP A 71 5.35 20.27 -28.39
C ASP A 71 4.75 18.90 -28.02
N LEU A 72 5.52 17.82 -28.22
CA LEU A 72 5.17 16.45 -27.79
C LEU A 72 5.69 16.12 -26.38
N SER A 73 6.33 17.08 -25.71
CA SER A 73 6.74 17.03 -24.29
C SER A 73 5.58 16.93 -23.28
N ARG A 74 4.36 16.70 -23.75
CA ARG A 74 3.21 16.47 -22.89
C ARG A 74 3.31 15.07 -22.31
N LYS A 75 3.76 15.02 -21.05
CA LYS A 75 3.65 13.87 -20.15
C LYS A 75 2.35 13.11 -20.39
N ALA A 76 2.43 11.80 -20.59
CA ALA A 76 1.25 10.94 -20.65
C ALA A 76 0.77 10.72 -19.21
N SER A 77 0.20 11.76 -18.62
CA SER A 77 -0.26 11.77 -17.24
C SER A 77 -1.77 11.65 -17.17
N ILE A 78 -2.26 10.60 -16.52
CA ILE A 78 -3.67 10.48 -16.17
C ILE A 78 -3.87 10.53 -14.66
N TYR A 79 -4.93 11.21 -14.26
CA TYR A 79 -5.25 11.45 -12.87
C TYR A 79 -6.75 11.22 -12.61
N ALA A 80 -7.06 10.13 -11.90
CA ALA A 80 -8.41 9.75 -11.55
C ALA A 80 -8.61 9.82 -10.03
N ASN A 81 -9.62 10.58 -9.59
CA ASN A 81 -10.12 10.61 -8.22
C ASN A 81 -11.59 10.19 -8.22
N GLY A 82 -11.96 9.22 -7.38
CA GLY A 82 -13.35 8.88 -7.14
C GLY A 82 -14.03 9.98 -6.32
N ILE A 83 -13.45 10.31 -5.17
CA ILE A 83 -13.76 11.51 -4.40
C ILE A 83 -12.49 12.35 -4.24
N ASP A 84 -12.57 13.63 -4.56
CA ASP A 84 -11.53 14.62 -4.28
C ASP A 84 -12.06 15.62 -3.24
N ASN A 85 -11.71 15.39 -1.98
CA ASN A 85 -12.15 16.21 -0.86
C ASN A 85 -11.03 17.16 -0.42
N GLN A 86 -11.32 18.45 -0.57
CA GLN A 86 -10.45 19.52 -0.09
C GLN A 86 -11.16 20.38 0.98
N GLY A 87 -12.49 20.32 1.05
CA GLY A 87 -13.29 20.96 2.11
C GLY A 87 -13.56 20.04 3.29
N SER A 88 -14.71 20.22 3.92
CA SER A 88 -15.19 19.37 5.02
C SER A 88 -16.44 18.59 4.62
N ILE A 89 -16.46 17.29 4.91
CA ILE A 89 -17.63 16.42 4.79
C ILE A 89 -18.01 15.95 6.19
N TYR A 90 -19.25 16.22 6.61
CA TYR A 90 -19.81 15.80 7.89
C TYR A 90 -21.01 14.88 7.64
N THR A 91 -20.93 13.62 8.07
CA THR A 91 -22.07 12.67 7.91
C THR A 91 -23.02 12.67 9.12
N ASN A 92 -22.53 13.12 10.29
CA ASN A 92 -23.30 13.44 11.51
C ASN A 92 -24.03 12.31 12.24
N ARG A 93 -25.12 11.74 11.72
CA ARG A 93 -25.88 10.71 12.45
C ARG A 93 -26.47 9.76 11.44
N GLY A 94 -26.14 8.49 11.62
CA GLY A 94 -26.58 7.48 10.69
C GLY A 94 -25.71 6.26 10.74
N ARG A 95 -25.95 5.40 9.76
CA ARG A 95 -24.91 4.49 9.27
C ARG A 95 -24.57 5.03 7.90
N ASP A 96 -23.62 5.94 7.87
CA ASP A 96 -23.28 6.68 6.67
C ASP A 96 -22.14 6.00 5.92
N ILE A 97 -22.08 6.22 4.61
CA ILE A 97 -21.08 5.67 3.70
C ILE A 97 -20.48 6.80 2.86
N VAL A 98 -19.16 6.94 2.92
CA VAL A 98 -18.39 7.77 1.99
C VAL A 98 -17.44 6.86 1.23
N ARG A 99 -17.64 6.74 -0.08
CA ARG A 99 -16.93 5.79 -0.95
C ARG A 99 -16.42 6.43 -2.23
N GLY A 100 -15.15 6.21 -2.53
CA GLY A 100 -14.54 6.65 -3.77
C GLY A 100 -13.88 5.50 -4.55
N THR A 101 -14.16 5.42 -5.85
CA THR A 101 -13.55 4.46 -6.78
C THR A 101 -12.84 5.22 -7.90
N ALA A 102 -11.61 4.85 -8.24
CA ALA A 102 -10.90 5.45 -9.36
C ALA A 102 -10.18 4.40 -10.18
N THR A 103 -10.41 4.37 -11.49
CA THR A 103 -9.63 3.53 -12.41
C THR A 103 -8.92 4.44 -13.39
N ALA A 104 -7.61 4.23 -13.52
CA ALA A 104 -6.77 4.98 -14.43
C ALA A 104 -6.03 3.98 -15.32
N LYS A 105 -6.39 3.94 -16.59
CA LYS A 105 -5.77 3.04 -17.56
C LYS A 105 -5.10 3.85 -18.67
N ILE A 106 -3.84 3.54 -18.91
CA ILE A 106 -3.15 3.88 -20.15
C ILE A 106 -2.92 2.58 -20.90
N ALA A 107 -3.45 2.48 -22.11
CA ALA A 107 -3.14 1.39 -23.01
C ALA A 107 -2.59 1.94 -24.31
N ALA A 108 -1.76 1.19 -25.01
CA ALA A 108 -1.51 1.45 -26.42
C ALA A 108 -2.38 0.50 -27.25
N THR A 109 -2.93 0.96 -28.38
CA THR A 109 -3.58 0.06 -29.34
C THR A 109 -2.60 -0.40 -30.42
N VAL A 110 -2.72 -1.66 -30.87
CA VAL A 110 -1.83 -2.23 -31.91
C VAL A 110 -1.87 -1.34 -33.15
N GLN A 111 -3.07 -0.89 -33.52
CA GLN A 111 -3.27 -0.02 -34.68
C GLN A 111 -2.49 1.29 -34.58
N THR A 112 -2.42 1.88 -33.38
CA THR A 112 -1.71 3.16 -33.22
C THR A 112 -0.20 2.96 -33.16
N VAL A 113 0.28 1.87 -32.53
CA VAL A 113 1.70 1.52 -32.53
C VAL A 113 2.19 1.10 -33.92
N SER A 114 1.42 0.30 -34.66
CA SER A 114 1.76 -0.09 -36.04
C SER A 114 1.80 1.11 -36.97
N LYS A 115 0.88 2.08 -36.80
CA LYS A 115 0.97 3.37 -37.51
C LYS A 115 2.24 4.12 -37.12
N ALA A 116 2.60 4.14 -35.84
CA ALA A 116 3.82 4.77 -35.36
C ALA A 116 5.07 4.21 -36.03
N ILE A 117 5.18 2.89 -36.06
CA ILE A 117 6.28 2.18 -36.72
C ILE A 117 6.31 2.53 -38.22
N ALA A 118 5.16 2.43 -38.91
CA ALA A 118 5.08 2.73 -40.33
C ALA A 118 5.40 4.21 -40.69
N TYR A 119 5.15 5.15 -39.78
CA TYR A 119 5.57 6.54 -39.93
C TYR A 119 7.06 6.73 -39.61
N ALA A 120 7.61 6.01 -38.63
CA ALA A 120 9.03 6.03 -38.30
C ALA A 120 9.90 5.55 -39.47
N ASP A 121 9.42 4.57 -40.24
CA ASP A 121 10.08 4.12 -41.47
C ASP A 121 10.08 5.17 -42.60
N ARG A 122 9.17 6.16 -42.56
CA ARG A 122 9.04 7.23 -43.57
C ARG A 122 9.69 8.55 -43.14
N LEU A 123 10.02 8.70 -41.86
CA LEU A 123 10.54 9.94 -41.25
C LEU A 123 11.91 9.69 -40.62
N ASN A 124 12.47 10.70 -39.95
CA ASN A 124 13.71 10.55 -39.18
C ASN A 124 13.43 9.75 -37.90
N ALA A 125 13.66 8.43 -37.94
CA ALA A 125 13.43 7.51 -36.82
C ALA A 125 14.14 7.94 -35.53
N ASN A 126 15.31 8.57 -35.61
CA ASN A 126 16.02 9.08 -34.43
C ASN A 126 15.25 10.21 -33.73
N ALA A 127 14.54 11.05 -34.47
CA ALA A 127 13.72 12.12 -33.89
C ALA A 127 12.47 11.56 -33.19
N ILE A 128 11.86 10.54 -33.77
CA ILE A 128 10.69 9.85 -33.19
C ILE A 128 11.10 9.06 -31.95
N ALA A 129 12.15 8.25 -32.04
CA ALA A 129 12.71 7.51 -30.91
C ALA A 129 13.07 8.44 -29.73
N LYS A 130 13.74 9.58 -29.99
CA LYS A 130 14.01 10.57 -28.94
C LYS A 130 12.73 11.14 -28.31
N THR A 131 11.69 11.36 -29.11
CA THR A 131 10.41 11.86 -28.61
C THR A 131 9.74 10.83 -27.72
N PHE A 132 9.64 9.56 -28.15
CA PHE A 132 9.07 8.48 -27.33
C PHE A 132 9.86 8.21 -26.06
N ALA A 133 11.20 8.20 -26.13
CA ALA A 133 12.06 8.02 -24.97
C ALA A 133 11.96 9.18 -23.94
N SER A 134 11.38 10.32 -24.33
CA SER A 134 11.12 11.46 -23.45
C SER A 134 9.70 11.48 -22.86
N ILE A 135 8.85 10.51 -23.22
CA ILE A 135 7.50 10.43 -22.66
C ILE A 135 7.59 9.86 -21.25
N ASP A 136 7.32 10.72 -20.27
CA ASP A 136 7.05 10.30 -18.89
C ASP A 136 5.60 9.80 -18.81
N ILE A 137 5.44 8.50 -18.59
CA ILE A 137 4.14 7.87 -18.33
C ILE A 137 3.90 7.94 -16.82
N ASN A 138 2.83 8.63 -16.41
CA ASN A 138 2.46 8.76 -15.01
C ASN A 138 0.98 8.48 -14.83
N VAL A 139 0.65 7.37 -14.18
CA VAL A 139 -0.74 6.96 -13.93
C VAL A 139 -1.02 7.09 -12.45
N VAL A 140 -1.99 7.92 -12.08
CA VAL A 140 -2.41 8.08 -10.69
C VAL A 140 -3.91 7.85 -10.55
N ALA A 141 -4.28 6.91 -9.69
CA ALA A 141 -5.65 6.64 -9.29
C ALA A 141 -5.79 6.74 -7.77
N ASN A 142 -6.68 7.61 -7.29
CA ASN A 142 -7.05 7.72 -5.87
C ASN A 142 -8.52 7.39 -5.70
N GLY A 143 -8.87 6.38 -4.88
CA GLY A 143 -10.27 6.13 -4.52
C GLY A 143 -10.86 7.38 -3.85
N ILE A 144 -10.29 7.74 -2.70
CA ILE A 144 -10.56 8.98 -1.99
C ILE A 144 -9.25 9.78 -1.87
N ASN A 145 -9.21 10.98 -2.43
CA ASN A 145 -8.15 11.97 -2.21
C ASN A 145 -8.64 13.00 -1.19
N ASN A 146 -8.27 12.82 0.07
CA ASN A 146 -8.63 13.69 1.18
C ASN A 146 -7.45 14.58 1.60
N SER A 147 -7.55 15.86 1.25
CA SER A 147 -6.66 16.92 1.75
C SER A 147 -7.36 17.86 2.74
N GLY A 148 -8.67 17.69 2.90
CA GLY A 148 -9.47 18.42 3.87
C GLY A 148 -9.84 17.53 5.05
N GLU A 149 -11.12 17.55 5.39
CA GLU A 149 -11.66 16.85 6.55
C GLU A 149 -12.84 15.96 6.17
N ILE A 150 -12.83 14.73 6.65
CA ILE A 150 -13.99 13.84 6.67
C ILE A 150 -14.29 13.54 8.14
N ARG A 151 -15.49 13.92 8.60
CA ARG A 151 -15.98 13.55 9.92
C ARG A 151 -17.22 12.69 9.81
N THR A 152 -17.13 11.47 10.31
CA THR A 152 -18.33 10.64 10.48
C THR A 152 -18.99 10.93 11.82
N GLY A 153 -20.22 10.48 11.93
CA GLY A 153 -21.17 10.86 12.92
C GLY A 153 -21.25 9.95 14.13
N ARG A 154 -22.43 9.96 14.77
CA ARG A 154 -22.82 8.93 15.73
C ARG A 154 -23.54 7.81 14.98
N GLY A 155 -23.09 6.58 15.19
CA GLY A 155 -23.59 5.34 14.60
C GLY A 155 -22.42 4.49 14.11
N SER A 156 -22.67 3.27 13.63
CA SER A 156 -21.60 2.47 13.01
C SER A 156 -21.40 2.96 11.59
N ASP A 157 -20.56 3.98 11.41
CA ASP A 157 -20.30 4.56 10.11
C ASP A 157 -19.25 3.74 9.36
N THR A 158 -19.30 3.76 8.04
CA THR A 158 -18.30 3.09 7.23
C THR A 158 -17.66 4.12 6.33
N LEU A 159 -16.41 4.48 6.64
CA LEU A 159 -15.54 5.13 5.67
C LEU A 159 -14.96 4.03 4.79
N ASP A 160 -15.82 3.59 3.88
CA ASP A 160 -15.67 2.33 3.20
C ASP A 160 -14.95 2.49 1.86
N GLY A 161 -13.76 1.92 1.78
CA GLY A 161 -13.17 1.40 0.56
C GLY A 161 -13.21 -0.14 0.47
N ARG A 162 -14.29 -0.82 0.93
CA ARG A 162 -14.49 -2.28 0.84
C ARG A 162 -15.90 -2.76 0.47
N ILE A 163 -15.97 -4.05 0.14
CA ILE A 163 -17.19 -4.83 -0.04
C ILE A 163 -16.98 -6.32 0.27
N THR A 164 -18.08 -7.06 0.54
CA THR A 164 -18.24 -8.45 0.04
C THR A 164 -19.53 -8.57 -0.82
N GLY A 165 -19.34 -8.85 -2.12
CA GLY A 165 -20.26 -8.51 -3.23
C GLY A 165 -19.73 -7.42 -4.18
N SER A 166 -18.45 -7.51 -4.58
CA SER A 166 -17.61 -6.55 -5.37
C SER A 166 -17.93 -5.02 -5.33
N VAL A 167 -17.19 -4.24 -4.54
CA VAL A 167 -16.85 -2.79 -4.63
C VAL A 167 -15.69 -2.56 -3.65
N ALA A 168 -14.53 -3.05 -4.06
CA ALA A 168 -13.26 -2.58 -3.55
C ALA A 168 -13.08 -1.12 -3.96
N ALA A 169 -12.38 -0.30 -3.15
CA ALA A 169 -11.79 0.94 -3.66
C ALA A 169 -10.67 0.56 -4.64
N VAL A 170 -11.01 0.05 -5.81
CA VAL A 170 -10.03 -0.44 -6.79
C VAL A 170 -9.41 0.78 -7.46
N ALA A 171 -8.32 1.27 -6.91
CA ALA A 171 -7.40 2.13 -7.64
C ALA A 171 -6.62 1.29 -8.66
N THR A 172 -7.25 0.67 -9.66
CA THR A 172 -6.48 -0.01 -10.72
C THR A 172 -5.83 1.03 -11.60
N ALA A 173 -4.53 1.19 -11.41
CA ALA A 173 -3.65 1.91 -12.29
C ALA A 173 -2.94 0.87 -13.17
N THR A 174 -3.27 0.81 -14.47
CA THR A 174 -2.67 -0.17 -15.41
C THR A 174 -2.06 0.51 -16.63
N ALA A 175 -0.82 0.14 -16.93
CA ALA A 175 -0.20 0.38 -18.24
C ALA A 175 -0.23 -0.94 -19.05
N ASP A 176 -1.02 -1.00 -20.13
CA ASP A 176 -1.11 -2.19 -21.00
C ASP A 176 -0.26 -2.04 -22.26
N ALA A 177 0.88 -2.76 -22.28
CA ALA A 177 1.86 -2.74 -23.38
C ALA A 177 1.72 -3.91 -24.38
N ARG A 178 0.71 -4.80 -24.24
CA ARG A 178 0.58 -6.01 -25.08
C ARG A 178 0.52 -5.71 -26.57
N ALA A 179 -0.20 -4.64 -26.89
CA ALA A 179 -0.31 -4.15 -28.25
C ALA A 179 1.01 -3.68 -28.87
N ILE A 180 1.91 -3.13 -28.05
CA ILE A 180 3.22 -2.64 -28.49
C ILE A 180 4.09 -3.84 -28.88
N VAL A 181 4.17 -4.82 -28.00
CA VAL A 181 4.95 -6.05 -28.22
C VAL A 181 4.45 -6.78 -29.47
N GLN A 182 3.12 -6.88 -29.65
CA GLN A 182 2.55 -7.48 -30.85
C GLN A 182 2.89 -6.69 -32.13
N ALA A 183 2.82 -5.35 -32.08
CA ALA A 183 3.13 -4.52 -33.24
C ALA A 183 4.60 -4.61 -33.65
N ILE A 184 5.53 -4.67 -32.68
CA ILE A 184 6.97 -4.83 -32.93
C ILE A 184 7.27 -6.21 -33.53
N ALA A 185 6.67 -7.26 -32.97
CA ALA A 185 6.85 -8.63 -33.44
C ALA A 185 6.38 -8.85 -34.89
N GLN A 186 5.44 -8.03 -35.38
CA GLN A 186 4.88 -8.13 -36.73
C GLN A 186 5.52 -7.16 -37.75
N ALA A 187 6.34 -6.22 -37.29
CA ALA A 187 6.96 -5.22 -38.15
C ALA A 187 8.21 -5.79 -38.85
N PRO A 188 8.47 -5.42 -40.12
CA PRO A 188 9.72 -5.80 -40.78
C PRO A 188 10.92 -5.17 -40.06
N MET A 189 12.00 -5.93 -39.91
CA MET A 189 13.18 -5.46 -39.18
C MET A 189 13.84 -4.28 -39.91
N SER A 190 14.10 -3.19 -39.18
CA SER A 190 14.80 -2.00 -39.66
C SER A 190 15.55 -1.32 -38.50
N ASP A 191 16.58 -0.53 -38.79
CA ASP A 191 17.26 0.29 -37.78
C ASP A 191 16.26 1.24 -37.08
N SER A 192 15.26 1.72 -37.82
CA SER A 192 14.18 2.55 -37.32
C SER A 192 13.32 1.82 -36.30
N LEU A 193 12.98 0.56 -36.55
CA LEU A 193 12.22 -0.30 -35.62
C LEU A 193 13.03 -0.56 -34.36
N THR A 194 14.33 -0.87 -34.47
CA THR A 194 15.22 -1.05 -33.31
C THR A 194 15.28 0.20 -32.45
N ALA A 195 15.51 1.37 -33.07
CA ALA A 195 15.57 2.65 -32.36
C ALA A 195 14.23 2.98 -31.67
N PHE A 196 13.10 2.72 -32.35
CA PHE A 196 11.76 2.93 -31.81
C PHE A 196 11.47 2.00 -30.63
N ALA A 197 11.73 0.71 -30.76
CA ALA A 197 11.50 -0.27 -29.70
C ALA A 197 12.36 0.03 -28.47
N GLY A 198 13.65 0.35 -28.66
CA GLY A 198 14.53 0.76 -27.56
C GLY A 198 14.06 2.03 -26.85
N ALA A 199 13.53 3.00 -27.59
CA ALA A 199 12.96 4.21 -27.01
C ALA A 199 11.69 3.94 -26.18
N ILE A 200 10.80 3.08 -26.67
CA ILE A 200 9.59 2.69 -25.94
C ILE A 200 9.94 1.86 -24.71
N ALA A 201 10.83 0.88 -24.83
CA ALA A 201 11.34 0.11 -23.70
C ALA A 201 11.81 1.05 -22.57
N LYS A 202 12.62 2.06 -22.91
CA LYS A 202 13.10 3.05 -21.94
C LYS A 202 11.97 3.86 -21.29
N SER A 203 10.98 4.30 -22.07
CA SER A 203 9.84 5.06 -21.55
C SER A 203 8.95 4.22 -20.63
N LEU A 204 8.70 2.97 -21.00
CA LEU A 204 7.93 2.01 -20.20
C LEU A 204 8.65 1.62 -18.92
N ALA A 205 9.96 1.36 -18.97
CA ALA A 205 10.77 1.07 -17.78
C ALA A 205 10.77 2.22 -16.75
N ASN A 206 10.62 3.46 -17.23
CA ASN A 206 10.51 4.65 -16.38
C ASN A 206 9.06 5.01 -16.05
N ALA A 207 8.06 4.24 -16.51
CA ALA A 207 6.67 4.52 -16.22
C ALA A 207 6.43 4.38 -14.72
N THR A 208 5.73 5.37 -14.16
CA THR A 208 5.31 5.36 -12.76
C THR A 208 3.80 5.16 -12.69
N ILE A 209 3.38 4.17 -11.92
CA ILE A 209 1.99 3.80 -11.72
C ILE A 209 1.73 3.86 -10.22
N THR A 210 0.79 4.67 -9.78
CA THR A 210 0.44 4.79 -8.36
C THR A 210 -1.06 4.63 -8.17
N ALA A 211 -1.39 3.61 -7.40
CA ALA A 211 -2.72 3.29 -6.93
C ALA A 211 -2.81 3.65 -5.45
N THR A 212 -3.76 4.51 -5.06
CA THR A 212 -4.02 4.80 -3.65
C THR A 212 -5.49 4.62 -3.32
N GLY A 213 -5.82 3.76 -2.35
CA GLY A 213 -7.20 3.54 -1.93
C GLY A 213 -7.78 4.79 -1.25
N ILE A 214 -7.20 5.15 -0.12
CA ILE A 214 -7.49 6.40 0.61
C ILE A 214 -6.19 7.18 0.77
N LYS A 215 -6.12 8.36 0.16
CA LYS A 215 -5.02 9.30 0.31
C LYS A 215 -5.42 10.40 1.29
N ASN A 216 -4.97 10.29 2.54
CA ASN A 216 -5.22 11.25 3.63
C ASN A 216 -3.97 12.09 3.95
N VAL A 217 -3.24 12.54 2.94
CA VAL A 217 -1.96 13.24 3.14
C VAL A 217 -2.20 14.65 3.67
N GLY A 218 -1.80 14.90 4.93
CA GLY A 218 -2.08 16.15 5.64
C GLY A 218 -3.56 16.40 5.94
N GLY A 219 -4.44 15.44 5.60
CA GLY A 219 -5.87 15.51 5.81
C GLY A 219 -6.29 14.95 7.17
N GLN A 220 -7.60 15.04 7.45
CA GLN A 220 -8.19 14.49 8.67
C GLN A 220 -9.35 13.56 8.35
N ILE A 221 -9.34 12.40 8.98
CA ILE A 221 -10.46 11.46 9.05
C ILE A 221 -10.79 11.27 10.53
N ILE A 222 -12.00 11.63 10.94
CA ILE A 222 -12.42 11.54 12.33
C ILE A 222 -13.77 10.82 12.39
N THR A 223 -13.83 9.68 13.02
CA THR A 223 -15.09 9.01 13.36
C THR A 223 -15.44 9.31 14.82
N ALA A 224 -16.73 9.24 15.18
CA ALA A 224 -17.18 9.69 16.49
C ALA A 224 -17.48 8.55 17.45
N LYS A 225 -18.72 8.09 17.51
CA LYS A 225 -19.11 6.97 18.38
C LYS A 225 -19.79 5.95 17.49
N GLY A 226 -19.32 4.72 17.51
CA GLY A 226 -19.73 3.75 16.51
C GLY A 226 -19.00 2.43 16.64
N ALA A 227 -19.33 1.50 15.77
CA ALA A 227 -18.35 0.50 15.37
C ALA A 227 -17.94 0.91 13.97
N ASP A 228 -17.00 1.83 13.89
CA ASP A 228 -16.64 2.52 12.66
C ASP A 228 -15.58 1.72 11.90
N VAL A 229 -15.71 1.62 10.58
CA VAL A 229 -14.74 0.89 9.77
C VAL A 229 -14.17 1.80 8.69
N ILE A 230 -12.84 1.91 8.67
CA ILE A 230 -12.06 2.44 7.55
C ILE A 230 -11.52 1.25 6.77
N SER A 231 -11.73 1.27 5.47
CA SER A 231 -11.33 0.17 4.62
C SER A 231 -10.74 0.69 3.32
N ALA A 232 -9.74 0.00 2.78
CA ALA A 232 -9.19 0.34 1.47
C ALA A 232 -8.55 -0.87 0.81
N ILE A 233 -8.61 -0.89 -0.51
CA ILE A 233 -7.85 -1.80 -1.35
C ILE A 233 -7.03 -0.95 -2.32
N ALA A 234 -5.84 -1.36 -2.71
CA ALA A 234 -5.11 -0.73 -3.79
C ALA A 234 -4.46 -1.82 -4.62
N THR A 235 -4.61 -1.73 -5.95
CA THR A 235 -4.00 -2.68 -6.88
C THR A 235 -3.32 -1.90 -7.98
N SER A 236 -2.00 -1.95 -8.06
CA SER A 236 -1.28 -1.45 -9.22
C SER A 236 -0.79 -2.62 -10.07
N ASP A 237 -0.82 -2.44 -11.38
CA ASP A 237 -0.34 -3.46 -12.31
C ASP A 237 0.38 -2.76 -13.47
N SER A 238 1.71 -2.77 -13.42
CA SER A 238 2.52 -2.58 -14.62
C SER A 238 2.49 -3.89 -15.40
N ALA A 239 1.81 -3.96 -16.54
CA ALA A 239 1.60 -5.22 -17.26
C ALA A 239 2.90 -6.03 -17.39
N THR A 240 3.09 -7.00 -16.50
CA THR A 240 4.11 -8.03 -16.63
C THR A 240 3.53 -9.06 -17.57
N PHE A 241 4.33 -9.50 -18.54
CA PHE A 241 3.87 -10.44 -19.58
C PHE A 241 3.68 -11.87 -19.05
N THR A 242 3.48 -12.03 -17.74
CA THR A 242 3.63 -13.28 -16.99
C THR A 242 2.39 -14.18 -17.03
N ASP A 243 1.18 -13.62 -17.15
CA ASP A 243 -0.07 -14.42 -17.04
C ASP A 243 -0.85 -14.61 -18.36
N THR A 244 -0.14 -14.77 -19.48
CA THR A 244 -0.76 -15.40 -20.65
C THR A 244 0.15 -16.48 -21.24
N PRO A 245 -0.32 -17.74 -21.36
CA PRO A 245 0.50 -18.83 -21.86
C PRO A 245 0.98 -18.44 -23.24
N THR A 246 2.30 -18.46 -23.45
CA THR A 246 2.87 -18.52 -24.79
C THR A 246 2.16 -17.57 -25.77
N TYR A 247 2.15 -16.26 -25.50
CA TYR A 247 1.61 -15.34 -26.49
C TYR A 247 2.45 -15.54 -27.75
N SER A 248 1.76 -16.03 -28.77
CA SER A 248 2.25 -16.32 -30.09
C SER A 248 2.72 -15.00 -30.69
N VAL A 249 3.98 -14.64 -30.40
CA VAL A 249 4.86 -14.09 -31.42
C VAL A 249 4.77 -15.11 -32.55
N THR A 250 3.83 -14.84 -33.46
CA THR A 250 3.32 -15.75 -34.47
C THR A 250 4.45 -16.40 -35.27
N ASN A 251 4.18 -17.50 -35.96
CA ASN A 251 5.05 -18.14 -36.96
C ASN A 251 5.57 -17.20 -38.09
N ALA A 252 5.32 -15.89 -38.02
CA ALA A 252 5.70 -14.84 -38.97
C ALA A 252 6.77 -13.86 -38.46
N ALA A 253 7.19 -13.91 -37.19
CA ALA A 253 8.27 -13.04 -36.67
C ALA A 253 9.65 -13.66 -36.93
N THR A 254 10.62 -12.85 -37.31
CA THR A 254 12.04 -13.29 -37.38
C THR A 254 12.61 -13.44 -35.96
N PRO A 255 13.68 -14.23 -35.75
CA PRO A 255 14.35 -14.31 -34.45
C PRO A 255 14.73 -12.93 -33.88
N GLU A 256 15.12 -11.98 -34.73
CA GLU A 256 15.52 -10.63 -34.34
C GLU A 256 14.34 -9.78 -33.86
N THR A 257 13.23 -9.78 -34.59
CA THR A 257 12.01 -9.05 -34.21
C THR A 257 11.38 -9.62 -32.93
N LYS A 258 11.49 -10.94 -32.74
CA LYS A 258 11.11 -11.60 -31.48
C LYS A 258 11.97 -11.13 -30.31
N ALA A 259 13.29 -11.14 -30.45
CA ALA A 259 14.19 -10.67 -29.38
C ALA A 259 13.93 -9.20 -29.02
N LEU A 260 13.62 -8.36 -30.01
CA LEU A 260 13.28 -6.96 -29.77
C LEU A 260 11.94 -6.79 -29.02
N ALA A 261 10.95 -7.61 -29.36
CA ALA A 261 9.67 -7.62 -28.67
C ALA A 261 9.80 -8.12 -27.22
N GLU A 262 10.65 -9.13 -26.99
CA GLU A 262 11.00 -9.63 -25.66
C GLU A 262 11.72 -8.57 -24.81
N ALA A 263 12.66 -7.83 -25.39
CA ALA A 263 13.35 -6.73 -24.69
C ALA A 263 12.39 -5.61 -24.26
N VAL A 264 11.39 -5.27 -25.08
CA VAL A 264 10.34 -4.30 -24.71
C VAL A 264 9.43 -4.88 -23.62
N ALA A 265 9.16 -6.18 -23.67
CA ALA A 265 8.36 -6.86 -22.67
C ALA A 265 9.04 -6.85 -21.29
N GLU A 266 10.34 -7.18 -21.26
CA GLU A 266 11.17 -7.13 -20.05
C GLU A 266 11.28 -5.70 -19.50
N ALA A 267 11.45 -4.71 -20.38
CA ALA A 267 11.46 -3.31 -19.97
C ALA A 267 10.11 -2.81 -19.43
N THR A 268 9.00 -3.44 -19.78
CA THR A 268 7.70 -3.12 -19.17
C THR A 268 7.58 -3.74 -17.78
N ALA A 269 8.15 -4.92 -17.57
CA ALA A 269 8.19 -5.59 -16.28
C ALA A 269 9.04 -4.83 -15.23
N THR A 270 9.88 -3.87 -15.67
CA THR A 270 10.63 -2.98 -14.77
C THR A 270 9.91 -1.68 -14.46
N ALA A 271 8.73 -1.43 -15.05
CA ALA A 271 7.93 -0.25 -14.74
C ALA A 271 7.57 -0.22 -13.25
N GLN A 272 7.75 0.95 -12.64
CA GLN A 272 7.56 1.12 -11.21
C GLN A 272 6.08 1.31 -10.90
N ASP A 273 5.46 0.27 -10.36
CA ASP A 273 4.09 0.31 -9.88
C ASP A 273 4.03 0.26 -8.35
N LYS A 274 3.20 1.11 -7.78
CA LYS A 274 3.04 1.25 -6.34
C LYS A 274 1.58 1.22 -5.97
N ALA A 275 1.21 0.31 -5.07
CA ALA A 275 -0.09 0.28 -4.42
C ALA A 275 0.03 0.74 -2.97
N ILE A 276 -0.84 1.68 -2.57
CA ILE A 276 -0.97 2.12 -1.19
C ILE A 276 -2.44 2.04 -0.78
N ALA A 277 -2.84 1.16 0.12
CA ALA A 277 -4.26 1.08 0.47
C ALA A 277 -4.70 2.32 1.29
N ILE A 278 -3.97 2.68 2.35
CA ILE A 278 -4.14 3.96 3.05
C ILE A 278 -2.81 4.73 3.08
N ASP A 279 -2.80 5.95 2.54
CA ASP A 279 -1.70 6.90 2.67
C ASP A 279 -2.08 8.00 3.67
N ASN A 280 -1.69 7.81 4.94
CA ASN A 280 -1.86 8.75 6.04
C ASN A 280 -0.58 9.58 6.30
N THR A 281 0.25 9.82 5.29
CA THR A 281 1.48 10.61 5.46
C THR A 281 1.16 12.00 6.02
N GLN A 282 1.71 12.33 7.20
CA GLN A 282 1.41 13.58 7.94
C GLN A 282 -0.09 13.84 8.18
N GLY A 283 -0.91 12.82 8.00
CA GLY A 283 -2.35 12.88 8.18
C GLY A 283 -2.76 12.51 9.60
N TYR A 284 -4.05 12.70 9.88
CA TYR A 284 -4.66 12.32 11.13
C TYR A 284 -5.87 11.43 10.88
N ILE A 285 -5.88 10.25 11.50
CA ILE A 285 -7.02 9.34 11.57
C ILE A 285 -7.37 9.14 13.03
N ASN A 286 -8.62 9.41 13.41
CA ASN A 286 -9.12 9.17 14.76
C ASN A 286 -10.44 8.40 14.69
N LEU A 287 -10.48 7.19 15.24
CA LEU A 287 -11.67 6.35 15.21
C LEU A 287 -12.59 6.51 16.43
N GLY A 288 -12.25 7.38 17.38
CA GLY A 288 -13.18 7.78 18.42
C GLY A 288 -13.53 6.64 19.40
N LYS A 289 -14.81 6.33 19.58
CA LYS A 289 -15.26 5.31 20.54
C LYS A 289 -16.16 4.28 19.89
N GLY A 290 -15.70 3.05 19.91
CA GLY A 290 -16.44 1.82 20.05
C GLY A 290 -15.57 0.71 19.51
N ASN A 291 -16.12 -0.25 18.79
CA ASN A 291 -15.30 -1.32 18.22
C ASN A 291 -14.95 -0.94 16.80
N ASP A 292 -13.86 -0.22 16.64
CA ASP A 292 -13.50 0.43 15.38
C ASP A 292 -12.44 -0.38 14.63
N GLY A 293 -12.38 -0.24 13.31
CA GLY A 293 -11.55 -1.09 12.46
C GLY A 293 -10.88 -0.36 11.32
N ILE A 294 -9.58 -0.58 11.14
CA ILE A 294 -8.87 -0.35 9.88
C ILE A 294 -8.57 -1.71 9.27
N LYS A 295 -9.21 -2.03 8.16
CA LYS A 295 -8.88 -3.23 7.40
C LYS A 295 -8.27 -2.73 6.09
N VAL A 296 -7.18 -3.28 5.56
CA VAL A 296 -6.62 -2.83 4.26
C VAL A 296 -5.88 -3.92 3.49
N THR A 297 -5.83 -3.78 2.17
CA THR A 297 -5.08 -4.70 1.28
C THR A 297 -4.39 -3.93 0.15
N ALA A 298 -3.08 -4.07 0.00
CA ALA A 298 -2.34 -3.51 -1.13
C ALA A 298 -1.69 -4.64 -1.95
N ASP A 299 -1.81 -4.56 -3.27
CA ASP A 299 -1.28 -5.53 -4.22
C ASP A 299 -0.58 -4.79 -5.38
N ALA A 300 0.67 -5.13 -5.66
CA ALA A 300 1.47 -4.50 -6.70
C ALA A 300 2.52 -5.47 -7.23
N LEU A 301 3.13 -5.20 -8.38
CA LEU A 301 4.28 -5.98 -8.81
C LEU A 301 5.55 -5.47 -8.13
N SER A 302 5.76 -4.15 -8.11
CA SER A 302 6.97 -3.54 -7.55
C SER A 302 6.82 -3.27 -6.06
N LYS A 303 5.88 -2.41 -5.64
CA LYS A 303 5.79 -2.01 -4.23
C LYS A 303 4.36 -1.94 -3.71
N ALA A 304 4.05 -2.73 -2.68
CA ALA A 304 2.77 -2.67 -1.98
C ALA A 304 2.94 -2.15 -0.56
N ILE A 305 2.11 -1.17 -0.16
CA ILE A 305 2.02 -0.68 1.21
C ILE A 305 0.56 -0.70 1.67
N ALA A 306 0.20 -1.49 2.68
CA ALA A 306 -1.21 -1.52 3.11
C ALA A 306 -1.57 -0.24 3.89
N ILE A 307 -0.77 0.14 4.89
CA ILE A 307 -0.89 1.42 5.61
C ILE A 307 0.44 2.15 5.54
N ASN A 308 0.46 3.34 4.95
CA ASN A 308 1.55 4.29 5.06
C ASN A 308 1.17 5.38 6.06
N ASN A 309 1.69 5.29 7.28
CA ASN A 309 1.53 6.24 8.38
C ASN A 309 2.79 7.09 8.62
N THR A 310 3.59 7.35 7.59
CA THR A 310 4.82 8.15 7.73
C THR A 310 4.54 9.51 8.37
N ARG A 311 5.06 9.74 9.57
CA ARG A 311 4.82 10.95 10.39
C ARG A 311 3.33 11.29 10.59
N GLY A 312 2.45 10.31 10.38
CA GLY A 312 1.02 10.44 10.61
C GLY A 312 0.66 10.01 12.03
N ASP A 313 -0.61 10.20 12.35
CA ASP A 313 -1.19 9.72 13.61
C ASP A 313 -2.48 8.94 13.31
N ILE A 314 -2.54 7.72 13.83
CA ILE A 314 -3.71 6.85 13.85
C ILE A 314 -4.06 6.58 15.30
N ALA A 315 -5.21 7.09 15.72
CA ALA A 315 -5.70 6.98 17.09
C ALA A 315 -7.03 6.25 17.14
N PHE A 316 -7.08 5.21 17.96
CA PHE A 316 -8.31 4.56 18.41
C PHE A 316 -8.60 4.99 19.85
N GLY A 317 -9.85 4.85 20.29
CA GLY A 317 -10.23 5.23 21.64
C GLY A 317 -10.68 4.06 22.50
N LYS A 318 -11.98 3.94 22.74
CA LYS A 318 -12.49 2.91 23.65
C LYS A 318 -13.31 1.88 22.90
N GLY A 319 -12.91 0.63 23.03
CA GLY A 319 -13.64 -0.57 22.64
C GLY A 319 -12.66 -1.63 22.18
N ARG A 320 -13.13 -2.60 21.41
CA ARG A 320 -12.28 -3.62 20.80
C ARG A 320 -11.96 -3.17 19.39
N ASP A 321 -10.81 -2.55 19.24
CA ASP A 321 -10.36 -1.92 18.03
C ASP A 321 -9.43 -2.85 17.24
N THR A 322 -9.35 -2.69 15.92
CA THR A 322 -8.58 -3.62 15.07
C THR A 322 -7.90 -2.92 13.90
N ILE A 323 -6.63 -3.28 13.66
CA ILE A 323 -5.93 -3.09 12.40
C ILE A 323 -5.72 -4.47 11.76
N GLU A 324 -6.17 -4.66 10.53
CA GLU A 324 -5.86 -5.83 9.69
C GLU A 324 -5.26 -5.33 8.38
N ALA A 325 -3.96 -5.53 8.18
CA ALA A 325 -3.19 -4.95 7.09
C ALA A 325 -2.46 -6.02 6.28
N ASN A 326 -2.75 -6.10 4.98
CA ASN A 326 -2.14 -7.08 4.07
C ASN A 326 -1.46 -6.37 2.91
N ALA A 327 -0.19 -6.68 2.67
CA ALA A 327 0.56 -6.20 1.50
C ALA A 327 1.19 -7.36 0.75
N THR A 328 0.99 -7.41 -0.56
CA THR A 328 1.58 -8.41 -1.45
C THR A 328 2.27 -7.71 -2.61
N ALA A 329 3.53 -8.04 -2.86
CA ALA A 329 4.21 -7.62 -4.07
C ALA A 329 5.22 -8.63 -4.57
N LEU A 330 5.70 -8.50 -5.82
CA LEU A 330 6.85 -9.31 -6.23
C LEU A 330 8.12 -8.82 -5.56
N ARG A 331 8.34 -7.49 -5.48
CA ARG A 331 9.61 -6.94 -4.99
C ARG A 331 9.54 -6.52 -3.52
N GLU A 332 8.75 -5.51 -3.19
CA GLU A 332 8.71 -4.92 -1.86
C GLU A 332 7.29 -4.85 -1.30
N ALA A 333 7.06 -5.46 -0.13
CA ALA A 333 5.77 -5.40 0.56
C ALA A 333 5.92 -4.90 2.00
N ILE A 334 5.13 -3.89 2.38
CA ILE A 334 5.03 -3.40 3.76
C ILE A 334 3.56 -3.36 4.21
N ALA A 335 3.18 -4.15 5.22
CA ALA A 335 1.78 -4.11 5.68
C ALA A 335 1.48 -2.82 6.46
N VAL A 336 2.32 -2.45 7.41
CA VAL A 336 2.21 -1.20 8.17
C VAL A 336 3.55 -0.47 8.16
N ASP A 337 3.65 0.59 7.38
CA ASP A 337 4.76 1.55 7.38
C ASP A 337 4.42 2.69 8.35
N ASN A 338 5.04 2.69 9.52
CA ASN A 338 4.86 3.66 10.59
C ASN A 338 6.14 4.51 10.80
N ASP A 339 6.88 4.84 9.73
CA ASP A 339 8.13 5.61 9.87
C ASP A 339 7.91 6.99 10.52
N GLY A 340 8.44 7.17 11.72
CA GLY A 340 8.22 8.38 12.54
C GLY A 340 6.76 8.67 12.87
N GLY A 341 5.86 7.71 12.63
CA GLY A 341 4.43 7.82 12.87
C GLY A 341 4.03 7.39 14.28
N TYR A 342 2.77 7.65 14.60
CA TYR A 342 2.16 7.23 15.86
C TYR A 342 0.91 6.40 15.59
N ILE A 343 0.85 5.21 16.18
CA ILE A 343 -0.36 4.40 16.25
C ILE A 343 -0.68 4.21 17.72
N SER A 344 -1.87 4.61 18.13
CA SER A 344 -2.31 4.42 19.51
C SER A 344 -3.71 3.86 19.58
N PHE A 345 -3.85 2.87 20.44
CA PHE A 345 -5.11 2.39 20.93
C PHE A 345 -5.34 2.91 22.34
N GLY A 346 -6.56 2.77 22.84
CA GLY A 346 -6.97 3.31 24.12
C GLY A 346 -7.29 2.23 25.13
N LYS A 347 -8.59 1.97 25.33
CA LYS A 347 -9.04 0.95 26.29
C LYS A 347 -9.88 -0.09 25.59
N GLY A 348 -9.55 -1.34 25.84
CA GLY A 348 -10.32 -2.51 25.45
C GLY A 348 -9.37 -3.55 24.88
N ARG A 349 -9.89 -4.54 24.16
CA ARG A 349 -9.08 -5.67 23.72
C ARG A 349 -8.71 -5.47 22.26
N ASP A 350 -7.57 -4.83 22.03
CA ASP A 350 -7.24 -4.32 20.71
C ASP A 350 -6.37 -5.30 19.93
N THR A 351 -6.34 -5.16 18.60
CA THR A 351 -5.64 -6.12 17.73
C THR A 351 -4.97 -5.43 16.56
N ILE A 352 -3.71 -5.77 16.30
CA ILE A 352 -3.01 -5.51 15.05
C ILE A 352 -2.67 -6.86 14.43
N GLU A 353 -3.08 -7.08 13.19
CA GLU A 353 -2.67 -8.20 12.36
C GLU A 353 -2.09 -7.65 11.05
N ALA A 354 -0.79 -7.82 10.87
CA ALA A 354 -0.04 -7.32 9.73
C ALA A 354 0.63 -8.48 9.00
N THR A 355 0.40 -8.58 7.69
CA THR A 355 0.97 -9.60 6.82
C THR A 355 1.59 -8.98 5.58
N ALA A 356 2.89 -9.22 5.36
CA ALA A 356 3.60 -8.80 4.17
C ALA A 356 4.18 -10.01 3.41
N ASP A 357 3.99 -10.05 2.10
CA ASP A 357 4.52 -11.11 1.24
C ASP A 357 5.20 -10.50 0.01
N ALA A 358 6.51 -10.74 -0.13
CA ALA A 358 7.25 -10.38 -1.33
C ALA A 358 8.51 -11.22 -1.52
N SER A 359 8.95 -11.37 -2.77
CA SER A 359 10.12 -12.22 -3.07
C SER A 359 11.45 -11.58 -2.67
N GLU A 360 11.59 -10.24 -2.79
CA GLU A 360 12.82 -9.53 -2.40
C GLU A 360 12.74 -9.11 -0.93
N GLN A 361 11.93 -8.12 -0.59
CA GLN A 361 11.83 -7.54 0.75
C GLN A 361 10.40 -7.49 1.27
N ALA A 362 10.16 -8.03 2.47
CA ALA A 362 8.85 -8.01 3.10
C ALA A 362 8.94 -7.58 4.58
N ILE A 363 8.18 -6.56 4.96
CA ILE A 363 8.13 -6.10 6.36
C ILE A 363 6.67 -6.01 6.81
N ALA A 364 6.30 -6.78 7.83
CA ALA A 364 4.90 -6.74 8.28
C ALA A 364 4.60 -5.40 8.98
N ILE A 365 5.46 -4.99 9.91
CA ILE A 365 5.40 -3.68 10.58
C ILE A 365 6.78 -3.02 10.51
N ASP A 366 6.93 -2.03 9.64
CA ASP A 366 8.06 -1.10 9.69
C ASP A 366 7.70 0.02 10.66
N ASN A 367 8.32 0.03 11.84
CA ASN A 367 8.07 1.02 12.87
C ASN A 367 9.31 1.91 13.07
N HIS A 368 10.18 2.05 12.06
CA HIS A 368 11.39 2.85 12.17
C HIS A 368 11.10 4.26 12.71
N ARG A 369 11.73 4.67 13.83
CA ARG A 369 11.45 5.95 14.53
C ARG A 369 9.99 6.17 14.98
N GLY A 370 9.10 5.22 14.72
CA GLY A 370 7.70 5.26 15.08
C GLY A 370 7.43 4.74 16.47
N SER A 371 6.18 4.89 16.90
CA SER A 371 5.68 4.30 18.14
C SER A 371 4.29 3.69 17.94
N ILE A 372 4.13 2.49 18.48
CA ILE A 372 2.83 1.81 18.61
C ILE A 372 2.52 1.68 20.10
N LYS A 373 1.29 1.99 20.50
CA LYS A 373 0.80 1.77 21.88
C LYS A 373 -0.56 1.09 21.88
N THR A 374 -0.71 -0.06 22.53
CA THR A 374 -2.00 -0.77 22.56
C THR A 374 -2.86 -0.38 23.77
N GLY A 375 -2.23 0.02 24.88
CA GLY A 375 -2.93 0.78 25.92
C GLY A 375 -3.38 -0.08 27.09
N GLN A 376 -4.69 -0.20 27.33
CA GLN A 376 -5.22 -1.00 28.42
C GLN A 376 -6.13 -2.11 27.90
N GLY A 377 -5.82 -3.36 28.23
CA GLY A 377 -6.66 -4.50 27.95
C GLY A 377 -5.89 -5.80 27.75
N SER A 378 -6.28 -6.62 26.80
CA SER A 378 -5.56 -7.87 26.51
C SER A 378 -5.26 -7.90 25.03
N ASP A 379 -4.29 -7.08 24.67
CA ASP A 379 -4.06 -6.65 23.31
C ASP A 379 -3.24 -7.68 22.55
N ILE A 380 -3.38 -7.67 21.23
CA ILE A 380 -2.73 -8.63 20.35
C ILE A 380 -2.01 -7.87 19.23
N VAL A 381 -0.73 -8.19 19.02
CA VAL A 381 0.03 -7.76 17.85
C VAL A 381 0.59 -9.00 17.14
N LYS A 382 0.19 -9.20 15.90
CA LYS A 382 0.67 -10.28 15.01
C LYS A 382 1.30 -9.68 13.77
N ALA A 383 2.54 -10.06 13.50
CA ALA A 383 3.35 -9.44 12.45
C ALA A 383 4.14 -10.51 11.68
N TYR A 384 3.63 -10.88 10.50
CA TYR A 384 4.22 -11.94 9.68
C TYR A 384 4.70 -11.41 8.34
N ALA A 385 5.96 -11.67 8.02
CA ALA A 385 6.53 -11.36 6.73
C ALA A 385 7.14 -12.60 6.07
N THR A 386 6.94 -12.74 4.77
CA THR A 386 7.54 -13.80 3.94
C THR A 386 8.33 -13.16 2.80
N GLY A 387 9.60 -13.53 2.66
CA GLY A 387 10.49 -13.01 1.62
C GLY A 387 11.96 -13.30 1.90
N SER A 388 12.85 -12.96 0.95
CA SER A 388 14.30 -13.19 1.11
C SER A 388 14.93 -12.33 2.20
N ASP A 389 14.52 -11.07 2.31
CA ASP A 389 14.86 -10.13 3.38
C ASP A 389 13.55 -9.76 4.08
N SER A 390 13.20 -10.51 5.14
CA SER A 390 11.90 -10.38 5.78
C SER A 390 11.93 -10.18 7.28
N TYR A 391 11.10 -9.24 7.74
CA TYR A 391 10.96 -8.91 9.16
C TYR A 391 9.49 -8.87 9.57
N GLY A 392 9.16 -9.55 10.67
CA GLY A 392 7.86 -9.37 11.30
C GLY A 392 7.72 -7.92 11.77
N ILE A 393 8.64 -7.46 12.61
CA ILE A 393 8.67 -6.08 13.10
C ILE A 393 10.07 -5.49 12.96
N PHE A 394 10.17 -4.30 12.36
CA PHE A 394 11.42 -3.61 12.15
C PHE A 394 11.45 -2.24 12.87
N GLY A 395 12.37 -2.09 13.81
CA GLY A 395 12.68 -0.84 14.51
C GLY A 395 11.59 -0.24 15.40
N GLY A 396 11.90 0.93 15.96
CA GLY A 396 10.94 1.73 16.72
C GLY A 396 10.66 1.25 18.13
N THR A 397 9.53 1.71 18.67
CA THR A 397 9.03 1.30 20.00
C THR A 397 7.62 0.76 19.92
N ILE A 398 7.39 -0.37 20.57
CA ILE A 398 6.06 -0.94 20.82
C ILE A 398 5.84 -0.99 22.33
N ASN A 399 4.71 -0.46 22.79
CA ASN A 399 4.32 -0.47 24.19
C ASN A 399 2.93 -1.10 24.33
N MET A 400 2.88 -2.31 24.87
CA MET A 400 1.63 -3.07 24.97
C MET A 400 0.75 -2.50 26.10
N GLY A 401 1.32 -2.25 27.28
CA GLY A 401 0.68 -1.45 28.32
C GLY A 401 0.16 -2.30 29.47
N ASP A 402 -1.11 -2.13 29.85
CA ASP A 402 -1.67 -2.86 30.98
C ASP A 402 -2.56 -4.02 30.50
N GLY A 403 -2.25 -5.24 30.93
CA GLY A 403 -3.21 -6.33 31.09
C GLY A 403 -2.67 -7.71 30.76
N ARG A 404 -3.05 -8.32 29.65
CA ARG A 404 -2.55 -9.66 29.29
C ARG A 404 -2.31 -9.66 27.79
N ASP A 405 -1.14 -9.18 27.42
CA ASP A 405 -0.84 -8.83 26.05
C ASP A 405 -0.09 -9.94 25.34
N GLU A 406 -0.30 -10.03 24.03
CA GLU A 406 0.32 -11.03 23.14
C GLU A 406 0.99 -10.32 21.98
N LEU A 407 2.28 -10.58 21.78
CA LEU A 407 3.02 -10.13 20.61
C LEU A 407 3.69 -11.32 19.94
N THR A 408 3.32 -11.60 18.69
CA THR A 408 3.95 -12.63 17.85
C THR A 408 4.47 -12.01 16.57
N ALA A 409 5.74 -12.25 16.27
CA ALA A 409 6.38 -11.81 15.03
C ALA A 409 7.17 -12.94 14.38
N SER A 410 7.21 -12.97 13.03
CA SER A 410 8.09 -13.92 12.31
C SER A 410 9.57 -13.70 12.63
N SER A 411 9.97 -12.45 12.84
CA SER A 411 11.30 -12.05 13.31
C SER A 411 11.29 -10.58 13.76
N PHE A 412 12.35 -10.19 14.47
CA PHE A 412 12.60 -8.81 14.87
C PHE A 412 13.84 -8.24 14.18
N GLY A 413 13.83 -6.96 13.81
CA GLY A 413 14.99 -6.29 13.22
C GLY A 413 15.11 -4.82 13.62
N GLY A 414 16.29 -4.24 13.40
CA GLY A 414 16.51 -2.79 13.46
C GLY A 414 16.44 -2.18 14.87
N ASP A 415 16.94 -2.86 15.90
CA ASP A 415 16.89 -2.47 17.32
C ASP A 415 15.46 -2.15 17.81
N VAL A 416 14.49 -3.03 17.52
CA VAL A 416 13.12 -2.84 17.99
C VAL A 416 13.06 -2.87 19.53
N LYS A 417 12.31 -1.94 20.12
CA LYS A 417 12.13 -1.84 21.58
C LYS A 417 10.71 -2.21 21.96
N ILE A 418 10.56 -3.30 22.69
CA ILE A 418 9.26 -3.81 23.11
C ILE A 418 9.14 -3.67 24.63
N LYS A 419 8.03 -3.07 25.07
CA LYS A 419 7.65 -2.97 26.48
C LYS A 419 6.29 -3.63 26.64
N MET A 420 6.25 -4.76 27.34
CA MET A 420 4.99 -5.48 27.54
C MET A 420 4.17 -4.78 28.61
N GLY A 421 4.74 -4.51 29.78
CA GLY A 421 4.17 -3.57 30.74
C GLY A 421 3.72 -4.26 32.01
N ASP A 422 2.45 -4.12 32.38
CA ASP A 422 1.88 -4.74 33.58
C ASP A 422 0.97 -5.89 33.17
N GLY A 423 1.21 -7.12 33.61
CA GLY A 423 0.38 -8.19 33.09
C GLY A 423 0.85 -9.62 33.28
N LYS A 424 0.35 -10.48 32.40
CA LYS A 424 0.86 -11.84 32.19
C LYS A 424 1.13 -11.97 30.71
N ASP A 425 2.21 -11.38 30.27
CA ASP A 425 2.38 -11.07 28.86
C ASP A 425 3.12 -12.18 28.14
N PHE A 426 2.91 -12.25 26.83
CA PHE A 426 3.51 -13.26 25.98
C PHE A 426 4.16 -12.59 24.76
N VAL A 427 5.41 -12.96 24.51
CA VAL A 427 6.14 -12.56 23.31
C VAL A 427 6.67 -13.79 22.59
N GLU A 428 6.51 -13.85 21.27
CA GLU A 428 7.09 -14.87 20.41
C GLU A 428 7.80 -14.25 19.20
N GLY A 429 9.02 -14.73 18.95
CA GLY A 429 9.89 -14.29 17.86
C GLY A 429 11.34 -14.14 18.31
N PHE A 430 12.27 -14.12 17.35
CA PHE A 430 13.70 -13.84 17.58
C PHE A 430 14.21 -12.78 16.60
N GLY A 431 15.28 -12.07 16.98
CA GLY A 431 15.91 -11.05 16.15
C GLY A 431 16.57 -9.91 16.94
N ASP A 432 17.01 -8.86 16.23
CA ASP A 432 17.65 -7.68 16.83
C ASP A 432 16.62 -6.84 17.60
N ALA A 433 16.50 -7.13 18.90
CA ALA A 433 15.45 -6.59 19.75
C ALA A 433 15.89 -6.38 21.21
N LYS A 434 15.27 -5.39 21.85
CA LYS A 434 15.30 -5.17 23.30
C LYS A 434 13.90 -5.28 23.87
N ILE A 435 13.67 -6.32 24.67
CA ILE A 435 12.34 -6.70 25.16
C ILE A 435 12.33 -6.62 26.69
N ASN A 436 11.31 -5.95 27.24
CA ASN A 436 11.06 -5.86 28.66
C ASN A 436 9.66 -6.43 28.97
N GLY A 437 9.60 -7.54 29.72
CA GLY A 437 8.33 -8.12 30.18
C GLY A 437 7.61 -7.15 31.11
N GLY A 438 8.31 -6.66 32.13
CA GLY A 438 7.81 -5.55 32.95
C GLY A 438 7.41 -6.03 34.33
N ARG A 439 6.16 -5.83 34.74
CA ARG A 439 5.63 -6.31 36.02
C ARG A 439 4.61 -7.39 35.73
N GLY A 440 4.91 -8.61 36.13
CA GLY A 440 4.00 -9.68 35.78
C GLY A 440 4.61 -11.04 35.97
N PHE A 441 3.92 -12.01 35.40
CA PHE A 441 4.53 -13.28 35.04
C PHE A 441 4.56 -13.32 33.52
N ASP A 442 5.71 -13.00 32.95
CA ASP A 442 5.86 -12.77 31.52
C ASP A 442 6.63 -13.93 30.88
N THR A 443 6.22 -14.29 29.67
CA THR A 443 6.76 -15.42 28.91
C THR A 443 7.39 -14.95 27.60
N LEU A 444 8.64 -15.34 27.37
CA LEU A 444 9.31 -15.23 26.07
C LEU A 444 9.36 -16.61 25.40
N SER A 445 8.75 -16.73 24.23
CA SER A 445 8.78 -17.93 23.41
C SER A 445 9.79 -17.78 22.28
N LEU A 446 10.82 -18.62 22.31
CA LEU A 446 11.77 -18.87 21.23
C LEU A 446 11.46 -20.22 20.60
N GLY A 447 10.19 -20.63 20.56
CA GLY A 447 9.74 -21.98 20.17
C GLY A 447 10.03 -22.42 18.73
N SER A 448 10.70 -21.60 17.93
CA SER A 448 11.28 -21.98 16.63
C SER A 448 12.76 -22.40 16.73
N TYR A 449 13.35 -22.31 17.93
CA TYR A 449 14.77 -22.48 18.20
C TYR A 449 14.96 -23.40 19.41
N LYS A 450 16.04 -24.16 19.39
CA LYS A 450 16.52 -24.91 20.55
C LYS A 450 17.39 -24.02 21.42
N ILE A 451 17.44 -24.32 22.71
CA ILE A 451 18.33 -23.62 23.64
C ILE A 451 19.80 -23.70 23.20
N ASP A 452 20.22 -24.85 22.67
CA ASP A 452 21.58 -25.10 22.19
C ASP A 452 21.92 -24.37 20.88
N ASP A 453 20.94 -23.71 20.23
CA ASP A 453 21.18 -22.88 19.06
C ASP A 453 21.79 -21.51 19.44
N PHE A 454 21.69 -21.11 20.71
CA PHE A 454 22.11 -19.79 21.17
C PHE A 454 23.39 -19.80 22.01
N ASP A 455 24.21 -18.78 21.81
CA ASP A 455 25.15 -18.32 22.83
C ASP A 455 24.38 -17.44 23.83
N ILE A 456 24.18 -17.96 25.06
CA ILE A 456 23.38 -17.29 26.09
C ILE A 456 24.28 -16.65 27.14
N SER A 457 24.07 -15.37 27.43
CA SER A 457 24.73 -14.69 28.54
C SER A 457 23.75 -14.02 29.51
N LEU A 458 24.09 -14.11 30.79
CA LEU A 458 23.28 -13.59 31.88
C LEU A 458 23.80 -12.23 32.32
N GLY A 459 22.88 -11.27 32.45
CA GLY A 459 23.19 -9.91 32.91
C GLY A 459 22.86 -9.69 34.39
N ALA A 460 23.51 -8.68 34.99
CA ALA A 460 23.17 -8.26 36.34
C ALA A 460 21.80 -7.54 36.40
N ASN A 461 20.97 -7.95 37.36
CA ASN A 461 19.64 -7.39 37.70
C ASN A 461 18.54 -7.63 36.66
N ASN A 462 17.28 -7.65 37.14
CA ASN A 462 16.06 -7.68 36.33
C ASN A 462 15.95 -8.87 35.37
N ASN A 463 16.39 -10.06 35.78
CA ASN A 463 16.33 -11.28 34.96
C ASN A 463 16.83 -11.04 33.53
N LYS A 464 17.96 -10.34 33.39
CA LYS A 464 18.50 -9.98 32.08
C LYS A 464 19.12 -11.20 31.44
N VAL A 465 18.65 -11.54 30.25
CA VAL A 465 19.17 -12.61 29.40
C VAL A 465 19.50 -12.02 28.03
N ILE A 466 20.65 -12.40 27.48
CA ILE A 466 21.09 -12.04 26.14
C ILE A 466 21.19 -13.35 25.35
N PHE A 467 20.52 -13.41 24.21
CA PHE A 467 20.56 -14.52 23.27
C PHE A 467 21.30 -14.05 22.02
N GLU A 468 22.32 -14.78 21.61
CA GLU A 468 23.10 -14.51 20.39
C GLU A 468 23.04 -15.72 19.44
N LEU A 469 22.73 -15.45 18.18
CA LEU A 469 22.68 -16.44 17.09
C LEU A 469 23.09 -15.75 15.79
N ASP A 470 24.13 -16.24 15.12
CA ASP A 470 24.63 -15.72 13.83
C ASP A 470 24.74 -14.18 13.79
N ASP A 471 25.48 -13.59 14.74
CA ASP A 471 25.67 -12.14 14.94
C ASP A 471 24.39 -11.34 15.29
N THR A 472 23.23 -12.01 15.42
CA THR A 472 21.97 -11.40 15.84
C THR A 472 21.83 -11.49 17.36
N VAL A 473 21.56 -10.35 17.99
CA VAL A 473 21.47 -10.26 19.46
C VAL A 473 20.08 -9.82 19.89
N MET A 474 19.45 -10.64 20.74
CA MET A 474 18.25 -10.26 21.48
C MET A 474 18.60 -10.02 22.95
N THR A 475 18.13 -8.92 23.51
CA THR A 475 18.17 -8.70 24.97
C THR A 475 16.76 -8.77 25.56
N ALA A 476 16.55 -9.73 26.46
CA ALA A 476 15.35 -9.88 27.25
C ALA A 476 15.59 -9.44 28.70
N THR A 477 14.61 -8.79 29.30
CA THR A 477 14.64 -8.40 30.73
C THR A 477 13.27 -8.58 31.36
N LYS A 478 13.26 -8.95 32.63
CA LYS A 478 12.05 -9.14 33.44
C LYS A 478 11.08 -10.15 32.81
N PHE A 479 11.61 -11.31 32.47
CA PHE A 479 10.82 -12.48 32.10
C PHE A 479 10.96 -13.53 33.20
N GLU A 480 9.86 -14.23 33.49
CA GLU A 480 9.81 -15.31 34.45
C GLU A 480 9.93 -16.67 33.77
N GLN A 481 9.56 -16.77 32.48
CA GLN A 481 9.55 -18.01 31.71
C GLN A 481 10.11 -17.85 30.30
N PHE A 482 10.87 -18.87 29.87
CA PHE A 482 11.45 -18.99 28.53
C PHE A 482 11.06 -20.34 27.91
N ASN A 483 10.53 -20.33 26.68
CA ASN A 483 10.12 -21.53 25.96
C ASN A 483 10.99 -21.79 24.73
N PHE A 484 11.35 -23.04 24.47
CA PHE A 484 12.22 -23.49 23.36
C PHE A 484 11.65 -24.74 22.66
N ASP A 485 12.11 -25.02 21.44
CA ASP A 485 11.70 -26.18 20.63
C ASP A 485 12.37 -27.51 21.05
N ASN A 486 13.04 -27.57 22.20
CA ASN A 486 13.62 -28.82 22.75
C ASN A 486 12.53 -29.78 23.26
N GLY A 487 11.55 -30.15 22.43
CA GLY A 487 10.38 -30.92 22.82
C GLY A 487 9.40 -30.11 23.67
N SER A 488 9.23 -28.83 23.34
CA SER A 488 8.43 -27.85 24.11
C SER A 488 8.98 -27.61 25.52
N LEU A 489 10.31 -27.44 25.62
CA LEU A 489 10.99 -27.12 26.87
C LEU A 489 10.56 -25.74 27.37
N SER A 490 10.21 -25.67 28.65
CA SER A 490 9.83 -24.44 29.35
C SER A 490 10.69 -24.33 30.61
N LEU A 491 11.46 -23.26 30.71
CA LEU A 491 12.35 -23.00 31.83
C LEU A 491 11.90 -21.72 32.56
N SER A 492 11.88 -21.74 33.89
CA SER A 492 11.88 -20.49 34.63
C SER A 492 13.24 -19.78 34.46
N TYR A 493 13.33 -18.50 34.84
CA TYR A 493 14.64 -17.82 34.85
C TYR A 493 15.67 -18.58 35.71
N ASP A 494 15.29 -19.06 36.89
CA ASP A 494 16.19 -19.80 37.78
C ASP A 494 16.62 -21.15 37.19
N ASP A 495 15.71 -21.84 36.49
CA ASP A 495 16.04 -23.09 35.79
C ASP A 495 16.96 -22.85 34.59
N LEU A 496 16.77 -21.75 33.87
CA LEU A 496 17.67 -21.33 32.79
C LEU A 496 19.08 -21.07 33.34
N VAL A 497 19.19 -20.35 34.45
CA VAL A 497 20.47 -20.10 35.14
C VAL A 497 21.14 -21.41 35.59
N ALA A 498 20.37 -22.40 36.03
CA ALA A 498 20.90 -23.69 36.46
C ALA A 498 21.30 -24.59 35.28
N THR A 499 20.79 -24.32 34.08
CA THR A 499 21.06 -25.10 32.86
C THR A 499 22.35 -24.66 32.15
N LEU A 500 22.69 -23.37 32.23
CA LEU A 500 23.91 -22.77 31.68
C LEU A 500 25.10 -22.95 32.63
#